data_AF-A0A7S4I440-F1
#
_entry.id   AF-A0A7S4I440-F1
#
_cell.length_a   1.000
_cell.length_b   1.000
_cell.length_c   1.000
_cell.angle_alpha   90.00
_cell.angle_beta   90.00
_cell.angle_gamma   90.00
#
_symmetry.space_group_name_H-M   'P 1'
#
loop_
_entity.id
_entity.type
_entity.pdbx_description
1 polymer ?
#
loop_
_entity_poly.entity_id
_entity_poly.type
_entity_poly.pdbx_seq_one_letter_code
_entity_poly.pdbx_strand_id
1 'polypeptide(L)'
;MVMTAYSNLAQTNGEITPERMEKAFDGNICRCTGYRPILDACKSLTNGSDIEDLVGKQNCSSFSSCENRTPAFPDFLEDHSVGSTKFEMNGKTWFRPACLSEVFDLLQMPGARLVVANTSVGIYKNDDATVLIELQHVTELLQCSQENQKSITIGSSNSIAKLIEALSQVKANSEASGANARYMEAMITHCERIANVHVRNVGSIGGNLALAKSKGFVSDLATVLLGANATVTLQSKEKSRKISMEEFLATPEWNQEIMRSITVPFLDDDQTYNSYKTAIRPVNSHALINAAFLATVKGKVISDVTLAFGGVQEADQVGSRAVLAKKTAEFLNGKELNSDNLREALKILSEEIQVAGSYKRESRQKLVASFFYKFFLSLAPIPDRLKSAPVDLFKTRPTNKSTQQFTSSEELAPVNKPVPKTTGPALASGSGVFIDDLPAGDCVFGALVTSSCARAKIS
;
A
#
# COMPACT_ATOMS: atom_id res chain seq x y z
N MET A 1 3.61 14.56 -11.48
CA MET A 1 5.07 14.52 -11.70
C MET A 1 5.74 15.67 -10.94
N VAL A 2 5.54 16.92 -11.35
CA VAL A 2 6.13 18.10 -10.66
C VAL A 2 5.78 18.11 -9.17
N MET A 3 4.51 17.99 -8.81
CA MET A 3 4.09 17.98 -7.41
C MET A 3 4.69 16.82 -6.60
N THR A 4 4.87 15.64 -7.22
CA THR A 4 5.51 14.49 -6.57
C THR A 4 6.98 14.76 -6.27
N ALA A 5 7.72 15.31 -7.24
CA ALA A 5 9.12 15.68 -7.04
C ALA A 5 9.23 16.77 -5.96
N TYR A 6 8.42 17.83 -6.09
CA TYR A 6 8.39 18.95 -5.19
C TYR A 6 8.08 18.52 -3.75
N SER A 7 7.02 17.75 -3.52
CA SER A 7 6.64 17.34 -2.17
C SER A 7 7.72 16.52 -1.48
N ASN A 8 8.40 15.63 -2.22
CA ASN A 8 9.47 14.81 -1.67
C ASN A 8 10.73 15.64 -1.39
N LEU A 9 11.12 16.53 -2.30
CA LEU A 9 12.26 17.42 -2.10
C LEU A 9 12.03 18.41 -0.96
N ALA A 10 10.85 19.01 -0.88
CA ALA A 10 10.50 19.97 0.18
C ALA A 10 10.48 19.29 1.56
N GLN A 11 9.91 18.08 1.67
CA GLN A 11 9.86 17.34 2.94
C GLN A 11 11.25 16.95 3.47
N THR A 12 12.21 16.68 2.59
CA THR A 12 13.55 16.28 2.98
C THR A 12 14.56 17.42 2.85
N ASN A 13 14.12 18.64 2.54
CA ASN A 13 15.01 19.76 2.18
C ASN A 13 16.08 19.38 1.13
N GLY A 14 15.71 18.58 0.12
CA GLY A 14 16.62 18.06 -0.91
C GLY A 14 17.41 16.81 -0.50
N GLU A 15 17.40 16.41 0.78
CA GLU A 15 18.11 15.25 1.31
C GLU A 15 17.37 13.92 1.06
N ILE A 16 17.16 13.61 -0.21
CA ILE A 16 16.53 12.37 -0.67
C ILE A 16 17.49 11.61 -1.57
N THR A 17 17.46 10.27 -1.52
CA THR A 17 18.28 9.44 -2.41
C THR A 17 17.63 9.28 -3.79
N PRO A 18 18.41 9.04 -4.86
CA PRO A 18 17.87 8.75 -6.20
C PRO A 18 16.86 7.59 -6.21
N GLU A 19 17.08 6.57 -5.39
CA GLU A 19 16.19 5.41 -5.26
C GLU A 19 14.83 5.81 -4.65
N ARG A 20 14.85 6.57 -3.54
CA ARG A 20 13.63 7.04 -2.87
C ARG A 20 12.84 7.99 -3.77
N MET A 21 13.53 8.87 -4.50
CA MET A 21 12.92 9.74 -5.51
C MET A 21 12.24 8.94 -6.62
N GLU A 22 12.90 7.92 -7.16
CA GLU A 22 12.32 7.06 -8.19
C GLU A 22 11.08 6.30 -7.68
N LYS A 23 11.12 5.77 -6.46
CA LYS A 23 9.99 5.08 -5.81
C LYS A 23 8.78 6.00 -5.62
N ALA A 24 8.98 7.30 -5.41
CA ALA A 24 7.89 8.27 -5.21
C ALA A 24 6.97 8.41 -6.45
N PHE A 25 7.42 7.99 -7.63
CA PHE A 25 6.63 8.07 -8.86
C PHE A 25 5.71 6.86 -9.13
N ASP A 26 5.61 5.90 -8.21
CA ASP A 26 4.79 4.68 -8.37
C ASP A 26 3.28 4.94 -8.63
N GLY A 27 2.81 6.15 -8.31
CA GLY A 27 1.44 6.61 -8.54
C GLY A 27 1.25 7.55 -9.71
N ASN A 28 2.32 7.91 -10.42
CA ASN A 28 2.24 8.85 -11.54
C ASN A 28 2.40 8.10 -12.86
N ILE A 29 1.42 8.23 -13.75
CA ILE A 29 1.44 7.57 -15.05
C ILE A 29 1.79 8.59 -16.14
N CYS A 30 2.75 8.26 -17.00
CA CYS A 30 3.06 9.01 -18.20
C CYS A 30 3.03 8.09 -19.42
N ARG A 31 2.27 8.48 -20.45
CA ARG A 31 2.14 7.70 -21.69
C ARG A 31 3.17 8.08 -22.76
N CYS A 32 3.76 9.28 -22.67
CA CYS A 32 4.55 9.87 -23.76
C CYS A 32 6.06 9.70 -23.58
N THR A 33 6.59 9.91 -22.38
CA THR A 33 8.04 10.11 -22.19
C THR A 33 8.84 8.83 -21.95
N GLY A 34 8.15 7.72 -21.68
CA GLY A 34 8.81 6.49 -21.20
C GLY A 34 9.51 6.66 -19.84
N TYR A 35 9.14 7.68 -19.05
CA TYR A 35 9.67 8.05 -17.72
C TYR A 35 11.14 8.47 -17.65
N ARG A 36 12.02 7.95 -18.50
CA ARG A 36 13.46 8.24 -18.49
C ARG A 36 13.80 9.73 -18.30
N PRO A 37 13.34 10.67 -19.16
CA PRO A 37 13.71 12.09 -19.00
C PRO A 37 13.13 12.73 -17.73
N ILE A 38 12.04 12.18 -17.17
CA ILE A 38 11.45 12.67 -15.91
C ILE A 38 12.34 12.25 -14.74
N LEU A 39 12.75 10.98 -14.72
CA LEU A 39 13.59 10.45 -13.67
C LEU A 39 14.98 11.08 -13.69
N ASP A 40 15.59 11.30 -14.86
CA ASP A 40 16.86 12.01 -15.00
C ASP A 40 16.76 13.42 -14.36
N ALA A 41 15.71 14.17 -14.70
CA ALA A 41 15.48 15.52 -14.17
C ALA A 41 15.14 15.55 -12.67
N CYS A 42 14.55 14.50 -12.11
CA CYS A 42 14.27 14.46 -10.68
C CYS A 42 15.50 14.05 -9.88
N LYS A 43 16.31 13.12 -10.40
CA LYS A 43 17.56 12.67 -9.77
C LYS A 43 18.61 13.78 -9.71
N SER A 44 18.67 14.66 -10.70
CA SER A 44 19.57 15.83 -10.66
C SER A 44 19.31 16.79 -9.49
N LEU A 45 18.14 16.69 -8.85
CA LEU A 45 17.75 17.52 -7.71
C LEU A 45 18.04 16.84 -6.36
N THR A 46 18.55 15.59 -6.38
CA THR A 46 18.79 14.76 -5.19
C THR A 46 20.24 14.75 -4.76
N ASN A 47 20.52 14.43 -3.49
CA ASN A 47 21.89 14.24 -3.01
C ASN A 47 22.49 12.95 -3.60
N GLY A 48 23.74 13.02 -4.09
CA GLY A 48 24.45 11.85 -4.61
C GLY A 48 24.14 11.48 -6.07
N SER A 49 23.62 12.42 -6.86
CA SER A 49 23.52 12.25 -8.31
C SER A 49 24.90 12.36 -8.97
N ASP A 50 25.29 11.36 -9.77
CA ASP A 50 26.40 11.51 -10.72
C ASP A 50 25.99 12.54 -11.77
N ILE A 51 26.57 13.75 -11.67
CA ILE A 51 26.29 14.89 -12.56
C ILE A 51 26.61 14.54 -14.03
N GLU A 52 27.47 13.54 -14.26
CA GLU A 52 27.86 13.05 -15.59
C GLU A 52 26.73 12.35 -16.36
N ASP A 53 25.66 11.89 -15.69
CA ASP A 53 24.50 11.25 -16.34
C ASP A 53 23.49 12.28 -16.90
N LEU A 54 23.71 13.58 -16.69
CA LEU A 54 22.77 14.64 -17.05
C LEU A 54 23.11 15.27 -18.40
N VAL A 55 22.20 15.16 -19.36
CA VAL A 55 22.35 15.79 -20.68
C VAL A 55 22.06 17.30 -20.59
N GLY A 56 23.09 18.10 -20.87
CA GLY A 56 23.01 19.56 -20.98
C GLY A 56 23.39 20.29 -19.69
N LYS A 57 24.08 21.43 -19.81
CA LYS A 57 24.40 22.34 -18.71
C LYS A 57 23.09 22.83 -18.05
N GLN A 58 22.60 22.13 -17.03
CA GLN A 58 21.48 22.62 -16.24
C GLN A 58 22.02 23.58 -15.18
N ASN A 59 21.56 24.84 -15.21
CA ASN A 59 21.92 25.87 -14.23
C ASN A 59 21.38 25.60 -12.81
N CYS A 60 20.64 24.51 -12.61
CA CYS A 60 20.07 24.13 -11.32
C CYS A 60 20.63 22.76 -10.95
N SER A 61 21.77 22.76 -10.27
CA SER A 61 22.53 21.56 -9.88
C SER A 61 22.09 20.99 -8.52
N SER A 62 21.18 21.65 -7.81
CA SER A 62 20.64 21.14 -6.56
C SER A 62 19.31 21.82 -6.18
N PHE A 63 18.45 21.09 -5.47
CA PHE A 63 17.28 21.69 -4.82
C PHE A 63 17.66 22.77 -3.78
N SER A 64 18.89 22.76 -3.25
CA SER A 64 19.37 23.78 -2.30
C SER A 64 19.79 25.10 -2.95
N SER A 65 20.17 25.10 -4.23
CA SER A 65 20.54 26.30 -5.02
C SER A 65 19.35 27.22 -5.36
N CYS A 66 18.21 26.91 -4.77
CA CYS A 66 16.91 27.39 -5.13
C CYS A 66 16.41 28.39 -4.09
N GLU A 67 16.75 29.67 -4.24
CA GLU A 67 16.32 30.72 -3.30
C GLU A 67 14.77 30.84 -3.24
N ASN A 68 14.21 30.97 -2.03
CA ASN A 68 12.79 31.28 -1.71
C ASN A 68 11.69 30.33 -2.25
N ARG A 69 11.69 29.01 -1.96
CA ARG A 69 10.85 28.04 -2.73
C ARG A 69 9.79 27.21 -2.00
N THR A 70 9.64 27.32 -0.70
CA THR A 70 8.51 26.67 0.01
C THR A 70 7.57 27.73 0.53
N PRO A 71 6.30 27.76 0.09
CA PRO A 71 5.30 28.58 0.74
C PRO A 71 5.35 28.32 2.24
N ALA A 72 5.46 29.38 3.03
CA ALA A 72 5.35 29.26 4.47
C ALA A 72 4.02 28.57 4.81
N PHE A 73 4.03 27.75 5.87
CA PHE A 73 2.79 27.24 6.40
C PHE A 73 1.92 28.45 6.79
N PRO A 74 0.63 28.51 6.44
CA PRO A 74 -0.14 29.71 6.70
C PRO A 74 -0.31 29.96 8.20
N ASP A 75 0.15 31.11 8.69
CA ASP A 75 0.16 31.49 10.11
C ASP A 75 -1.22 31.29 10.79
N PHE A 76 -2.31 31.58 10.06
CA PHE A 76 -3.68 31.44 10.59
C PHE A 76 -4.12 29.98 10.84
N LEU A 77 -3.34 28.99 10.39
CA LEU A 77 -3.58 27.56 10.63
C LEU A 77 -2.73 26.99 11.77
N GLU A 78 -1.69 27.69 12.26
CA GLU A 78 -0.77 27.14 13.26
C GLU A 78 -1.47 26.86 14.59
N ASP A 79 -2.32 27.80 15.03
CA ASP A 79 -3.09 27.69 16.27
C ASP A 79 -4.53 27.19 16.05
N HIS A 80 -4.85 26.68 14.85
CA HIS A 80 -6.21 26.26 14.53
C HIS A 80 -6.58 24.96 15.27
N SER A 81 -7.43 25.05 16.29
CA SER A 81 -7.99 23.88 16.95
C SER A 81 -9.09 23.25 16.10
N VAL A 82 -8.93 21.97 15.75
CA VAL A 82 -9.98 21.21 15.05
C VAL A 82 -11.05 20.81 16.05
N GLY A 83 -12.19 21.50 15.98
CA GLY A 83 -13.42 21.14 16.71
C GLY A 83 -14.38 20.30 15.86
N SER A 84 -15.45 19.84 16.48
CA SER A 84 -16.48 19.09 15.77
C SER A 84 -17.19 19.97 14.74
N THR A 85 -17.30 19.49 13.50
CA THR A 85 -17.95 20.26 12.41
C THR A 85 -18.98 19.41 11.66
N LYS A 86 -19.94 20.10 11.05
CA LYS A 86 -21.04 19.51 10.29
C LYS A 86 -21.23 20.29 8.98
N PHE A 87 -21.29 19.59 7.87
CA PHE A 87 -21.61 20.14 6.56
C PHE A 87 -22.83 19.44 5.98
N GLU A 88 -23.71 20.19 5.32
CA GLU A 88 -24.89 19.64 4.65
C GLU A 88 -24.95 20.17 3.22
N MET A 89 -25.08 19.26 2.26
CA MET A 89 -25.21 19.62 0.86
C MET A 89 -25.93 18.51 0.10
N ASN A 90 -26.90 18.88 -0.74
CA ASN A 90 -27.62 17.96 -1.64
C ASN A 90 -28.16 16.70 -0.94
N GLY A 91 -28.71 16.84 0.27
CA GLY A 91 -29.27 15.73 1.05
C GLY A 91 -28.23 14.79 1.68
N LYS A 92 -26.94 15.13 1.63
CA LYS A 92 -25.88 14.43 2.37
C LYS A 92 -25.37 15.29 3.52
N THR A 93 -25.05 14.64 4.63
CA THR A 93 -24.48 15.27 5.83
C THR A 93 -23.08 14.70 6.10
N TRP A 94 -22.10 15.56 6.28
CA TRP A 94 -20.72 15.21 6.63
C TRP A 94 -20.40 15.70 8.04
N PHE A 95 -20.08 14.79 8.94
CA PHE A 95 -19.65 15.09 10.30
C PHE A 95 -18.14 14.85 10.46
N ARG A 96 -17.47 15.76 11.15
CA ARG A 96 -16.09 15.61 11.61
C ARG A 96 -16.11 15.65 13.13
N PRO A 97 -16.37 14.53 13.83
CA PRO A 97 -16.34 14.48 15.29
C PRO A 97 -14.93 14.70 15.84
N ALA A 98 -14.84 15.31 17.02
CA ALA A 98 -13.56 15.55 17.70
C ALA A 98 -13.11 14.37 18.58
N CYS A 99 -14.04 13.52 19.00
CA CYS A 99 -13.76 12.40 19.91
C CYS A 99 -14.57 11.15 19.59
N LEU A 100 -14.17 10.04 20.20
CA LEU A 100 -14.76 8.74 19.94
C LEU A 100 -16.22 8.61 20.42
N SER A 101 -16.60 9.34 21.48
CA SER A 101 -17.98 9.33 21.99
C SER A 101 -18.96 9.87 20.93
N GLU A 102 -18.63 10.99 20.30
CA GLU A 102 -19.44 11.58 19.24
C GLU A 102 -19.57 10.65 18.03
N VAL A 103 -18.51 9.92 17.68
CA VAL A 103 -18.57 8.92 16.60
C VAL A 103 -19.68 7.90 16.88
N PHE A 104 -19.77 7.38 18.10
CA PHE A 104 -20.79 6.38 18.45
C PHE A 104 -22.20 6.96 18.46
N ASP A 105 -22.37 8.22 18.88
CA ASP A 105 -23.66 8.90 18.83
C ASP A 105 -24.13 9.09 17.38
N LEU A 106 -23.21 9.51 16.50
CA LEU A 106 -23.49 9.70 15.07
C LEU A 106 -23.70 8.37 14.33
N LEU A 107 -23.06 7.29 14.75
CA LEU A 107 -23.19 5.97 14.11
C LEU A 107 -24.61 5.38 14.23
N GLN A 108 -25.44 5.90 15.15
CA GLN A 108 -26.85 5.51 15.29
C GLN A 108 -27.74 6.12 14.19
N MET A 109 -27.25 7.08 13.41
CA MET A 109 -28.02 7.72 12.35
C MET A 109 -28.23 6.75 11.16
N PRO A 110 -29.44 6.64 10.60
CA PRO A 110 -29.67 5.85 9.39
C PRO A 110 -28.81 6.34 8.22
N GLY A 111 -28.22 5.41 7.48
CA GLY A 111 -27.34 5.74 6.35
C GLY A 111 -25.95 6.24 6.75
N ALA A 112 -25.56 6.08 8.03
CA ALA A 112 -24.22 6.41 8.52
C ALA A 112 -23.13 5.51 7.93
N ARG A 113 -22.06 6.15 7.47
CA ARG A 113 -20.86 5.51 6.97
C ARG A 113 -19.62 6.19 7.55
N LEU A 114 -18.68 5.39 8.04
CA LEU A 114 -17.38 5.86 8.49
C LEU A 114 -16.46 6.16 7.30
N VAL A 115 -15.72 7.25 7.38
CA VAL A 115 -14.78 7.72 6.36
C VAL A 115 -13.47 8.13 7.03
N VAL A 116 -12.33 7.83 6.39
CA VAL A 116 -11.05 8.46 6.72
C VAL A 116 -10.61 9.30 5.53
N ALA A 117 -9.97 8.67 4.53
CA ALA A 117 -9.49 9.35 3.33
C ALA A 117 -10.33 9.08 2.07
N ASN A 118 -11.45 8.37 2.22
CA ASN A 118 -12.39 8.02 1.16
C ASN A 118 -11.81 7.29 -0.08
N THR A 119 -10.56 6.79 -0.05
CA THR A 119 -9.90 6.16 -1.21
C THR A 119 -10.65 4.97 -1.81
N SER A 120 -11.53 4.35 -1.01
CA SER A 120 -12.43 3.26 -1.44
C SER A 120 -13.34 3.62 -2.62
N VAL A 121 -13.72 4.89 -2.82
CA VAL A 121 -14.62 5.30 -3.91
C VAL A 121 -13.98 5.15 -5.29
N GLY A 122 -12.65 5.11 -5.34
CA GLY A 122 -11.92 4.78 -6.57
C GLY A 122 -12.17 3.35 -7.05
N ILE A 123 -12.66 2.47 -6.17
CA ILE A 123 -12.97 1.06 -6.46
C ILE A 123 -14.50 0.86 -6.42
N TYR A 124 -15.13 1.24 -5.30
CA TYR A 124 -16.55 1.09 -5.06
C TYR A 124 -17.24 2.46 -5.18
N LYS A 125 -17.62 2.82 -6.41
CA LYS A 125 -18.10 4.18 -6.76
C LYS A 125 -19.45 4.56 -6.18
N ASN A 126 -20.31 3.59 -5.90
CA ASN A 126 -21.68 3.82 -5.45
C ASN A 126 -21.83 3.38 -4.00
N ASP A 127 -22.35 4.27 -3.17
CA ASP A 127 -22.98 3.93 -1.89
C ASP A 127 -24.26 4.74 -1.69
N ASP A 128 -25.17 4.18 -0.91
CA ASP A 128 -26.42 4.83 -0.53
C ASP A 128 -26.25 5.64 0.77
N ALA A 129 -25.00 5.97 1.13
CA ALA A 129 -24.71 6.68 2.37
C ALA A 129 -25.15 8.14 2.27
N THR A 130 -26.02 8.54 3.19
CA THR A 130 -26.52 9.90 3.37
C THR A 130 -25.78 10.63 4.49
N VAL A 131 -25.20 9.89 5.44
CA VAL A 131 -24.45 10.43 6.58
C VAL A 131 -23.02 9.90 6.54
N LEU A 132 -22.04 10.81 6.47
CA LEU A 132 -20.61 10.51 6.40
C LEU A 132 -19.94 10.99 7.69
N ILE A 133 -19.21 10.11 8.37
CA ILE A 133 -18.55 10.40 9.65
C ILE A 133 -17.05 10.27 9.47
N GLU A 134 -16.33 11.38 9.47
CA GLU A 134 -14.89 11.46 9.25
C GLU A 134 -14.09 11.18 10.53
N LEU A 135 -13.20 10.20 10.50
CA LEU A 135 -12.45 9.74 11.67
C LEU A 135 -11.00 10.27 11.71
N GLN A 136 -10.60 11.14 10.79
CA GLN A 136 -9.21 11.57 10.64
C GLN A 136 -8.69 12.38 11.84
N HIS A 137 -9.57 13.03 12.60
CA HIS A 137 -9.21 13.89 13.73
C HIS A 137 -9.50 13.27 15.10
N VAL A 138 -10.05 12.05 15.14
CA VAL A 138 -10.34 11.35 16.39
C VAL A 138 -9.05 10.79 16.97
N THR A 139 -8.48 11.49 17.95
CA THR A 139 -7.13 11.22 18.49
C THR A 139 -6.96 9.79 19.01
N GLU A 140 -8.01 9.21 19.59
CA GLU A 140 -8.04 7.85 20.14
C GLU A 140 -7.81 6.78 19.05
N LEU A 141 -8.07 7.11 17.78
CA LEU A 141 -7.86 6.25 16.61
C LEU A 141 -6.54 6.51 15.89
N LEU A 142 -5.74 7.47 16.35
CA LEU A 142 -4.43 7.83 15.80
C LEU A 142 -3.26 7.38 16.68
N GLN A 143 -3.53 6.97 17.93
CA GLN A 143 -2.50 6.56 18.88
C GLN A 143 -1.61 5.44 18.34
N CYS A 144 -0.31 5.53 18.58
CA CYS A 144 0.67 4.51 18.27
C CYS A 144 1.55 4.29 19.49
N SER A 145 1.69 3.05 19.95
CA SER A 145 2.46 2.71 21.15
C SER A 145 3.13 1.34 21.01
N GLN A 146 4.30 1.19 21.63
CA GLN A 146 4.95 -0.10 21.78
C GLN A 146 4.68 -0.63 23.19
N GLU A 147 4.21 -1.88 23.28
CA GLU A 147 3.86 -2.51 24.55
C GLU A 147 5.00 -3.43 25.00
N ASN A 148 5.73 -3.03 26.05
CA ASN A 148 6.70 -3.87 26.79
C ASN A 148 7.69 -4.66 25.91
N GLN A 149 8.14 -4.11 24.79
CA GLN A 149 9.00 -4.79 23.81
C GLN A 149 8.43 -6.11 23.29
N LYS A 150 7.10 -6.30 23.31
CA LYS A 150 6.42 -7.51 22.81
C LYS A 150 5.56 -7.27 21.59
N SER A 151 5.11 -6.04 21.38
CA SER A 151 4.25 -5.71 20.25
C SER A 151 4.21 -4.20 19.99
N ILE A 152 3.71 -3.84 18.81
CA ILE A 152 3.36 -2.48 18.46
C ILE A 152 1.85 -2.39 18.19
N THR A 153 1.19 -1.43 18.82
CA THR A 153 -0.22 -1.12 18.64
C THR A 153 -0.35 0.17 17.83
N ILE A 154 -1.10 0.14 16.73
CA ILE A 154 -1.32 1.27 15.83
C ILE A 154 -2.82 1.53 15.65
N GLY A 155 -3.25 2.77 15.89
CA GLY A 155 -4.63 3.22 15.74
C GLY A 155 -5.13 3.10 14.30
N SER A 156 -6.41 2.76 14.13
CA SER A 156 -7.00 2.38 12.85
C SER A 156 -7.15 3.52 11.83
N SER A 157 -7.20 4.77 12.30
CA SER A 157 -7.25 5.96 11.42
C SER A 157 -5.89 6.32 10.84
N ASN A 158 -4.79 5.74 11.32
CA ASN A 158 -3.48 5.94 10.72
C ASN A 158 -3.45 5.46 9.27
N SER A 159 -2.71 6.19 8.43
CA SER A 159 -2.49 5.80 7.05
C SER A 159 -1.54 4.60 6.94
N ILE A 160 -1.56 3.91 5.81
CA ILE A 160 -0.60 2.84 5.52
C ILE A 160 0.83 3.38 5.51
N ALA A 161 1.05 4.63 5.09
CA ALA A 161 2.36 5.28 5.21
C ALA A 161 2.82 5.42 6.67
N LYS A 162 1.91 5.79 7.58
CA LYS A 162 2.20 5.85 9.03
C LYS A 162 2.46 4.48 9.63
N LEU A 163 1.78 3.43 9.16
CA LEU A 163 2.12 2.05 9.52
C LEU A 163 3.56 1.71 9.09
N ILE A 164 3.93 2.00 7.84
CA ILE A 164 5.28 1.74 7.32
C ILE A 164 6.34 2.50 8.15
N GLU A 165 6.07 3.76 8.50
CA GLU A 165 6.96 4.56 9.35
C GLU A 165 7.14 3.92 10.74
N ALA A 166 6.04 3.53 11.40
CA ALA A 166 6.07 2.89 12.70
C ALA A 166 6.85 1.56 12.69
N LEU A 167 6.63 0.71 11.67
CA LEU A 167 7.38 -0.54 11.49
C LEU A 167 8.86 -0.26 11.20
N SER A 168 9.17 0.81 10.45
CA SER A 168 10.56 1.20 10.15
C SER A 168 11.31 1.66 11.39
N GLN A 169 10.65 2.36 12.31
CA GLN A 169 11.22 2.72 13.61
C GLN A 169 11.50 1.48 14.46
N VAL A 170 10.58 0.50 14.52
CA VAL A 170 10.82 -0.77 15.21
C VAL A 170 12.01 -1.52 14.60
N LYS A 171 12.09 -1.58 13.27
CA LYS A 171 13.23 -2.17 12.55
C LYS A 171 14.54 -1.48 12.91
N ALA A 172 14.59 -0.14 12.91
CA ALA A 172 15.80 0.62 13.19
C ALA A 172 16.31 0.44 14.63
N ASN A 173 15.40 0.22 15.57
CA ASN A 173 15.71 -0.03 16.98
C ASN A 173 16.00 -1.51 17.28
N SER A 174 15.79 -2.41 16.33
CA SER A 174 16.08 -3.84 16.46
C SER A 174 17.53 -4.13 16.06
N GLU A 175 18.08 -5.24 16.56
CA GLU A 175 19.35 -5.74 16.06
C GLU A 175 19.25 -6.00 14.54
N ALA A 176 20.20 -5.47 13.75
CA ALA A 176 20.12 -5.47 12.28
C ALA A 176 19.94 -6.88 11.67
N SER A 177 20.47 -7.90 12.34
CA SER A 177 20.36 -9.32 11.95
C SER A 177 19.38 -10.11 12.82
N GLY A 178 18.58 -9.46 13.67
CA GLY A 178 17.59 -10.11 14.53
C GLY A 178 16.31 -10.50 13.78
N ALA A 179 15.51 -11.39 14.38
CA ALA A 179 14.24 -11.83 13.79
C ALA A 179 13.26 -10.67 13.55
N ASN A 180 13.16 -9.73 14.50
CA ASN A 180 12.30 -8.56 14.37
C ASN A 180 12.72 -7.63 13.22
N ALA A 181 14.02 -7.38 13.00
CA ALA A 181 14.45 -6.54 11.88
C ALA A 181 14.08 -7.15 10.52
N ARG A 182 14.25 -8.46 10.35
CA ARG A 182 13.83 -9.19 9.12
C ARG A 182 12.32 -9.20 8.95
N TYR A 183 11.59 -9.41 10.04
CA TYR A 183 10.14 -9.45 10.06
C TYR A 183 9.52 -8.10 9.68
N MET A 184 9.95 -7.01 10.32
CA MET A 184 9.49 -5.66 10.00
C MET A 184 9.82 -5.30 8.56
N GLU A 185 11.03 -5.65 8.08
CA GLU A 185 11.41 -5.47 6.67
C GLU A 185 10.46 -6.19 5.70
N ALA A 186 10.08 -7.44 5.99
CA ALA A 186 9.17 -8.20 5.16
C ALA A 186 7.76 -7.57 5.13
N MET A 187 7.27 -7.04 6.25
CA MET A 187 6.00 -6.32 6.31
C MET A 187 6.06 -4.98 5.56
N ILE A 188 7.13 -4.19 5.78
CA ILE A 188 7.37 -2.90 5.13
C ILE A 188 7.39 -3.08 3.60
N THR A 189 8.21 -4.01 3.11
CA THR A 189 8.37 -4.28 1.68
C THR A 189 7.05 -4.64 1.00
N HIS A 190 6.19 -5.40 1.70
CA HIS A 190 4.86 -5.73 1.18
C HIS A 190 3.93 -4.51 1.20
N CYS A 191 3.93 -3.76 2.31
CA CYS A 191 3.11 -2.56 2.47
C CYS A 191 3.46 -1.46 1.45
N GLU A 192 4.74 -1.31 1.09
CA GLU A 192 5.20 -0.41 0.03
C GLU A 192 4.62 -0.77 -1.35
N ARG A 193 4.17 -2.01 -1.54
CA ARG A 193 3.54 -2.49 -2.78
C ARG A 193 2.01 -2.36 -2.75
N ILE A 194 1.44 -1.84 -1.67
CA ILE A 194 0.00 -1.53 -1.59
C ILE A 194 -0.24 -0.22 -2.35
N ALA A 195 -1.10 -0.29 -3.36
CA ALA A 195 -1.44 0.86 -4.20
C ALA A 195 -0.20 1.66 -4.64
N ASN A 196 -0.28 2.99 -4.61
CA ASN A 196 0.81 3.91 -4.84
C ASN A 196 1.00 4.85 -3.64
N VAL A 197 2.08 5.63 -3.62
CA VAL A 197 2.43 6.51 -2.49
C VAL A 197 1.30 7.48 -2.12
N HIS A 198 0.60 8.04 -3.11
CA HIS A 198 -0.51 8.98 -2.87
C HIS A 198 -1.64 8.31 -2.11
N VAL A 199 -2.01 7.10 -2.52
CA VAL A 199 -3.04 6.30 -1.83
C VAL A 199 -2.55 5.83 -0.46
N ARG A 200 -1.28 5.44 -0.29
CA ARG A 200 -0.75 5.00 1.01
C ARG A 200 -0.67 6.13 2.03
N ASN A 201 -0.41 7.36 1.59
CA ASN A 201 -0.29 8.52 2.46
C ASN A 201 -1.60 8.87 3.17
N VAL A 202 -2.74 8.55 2.56
CA VAL A 202 -4.06 8.90 3.08
C VAL A 202 -4.92 7.67 3.42
N GLY A 203 -4.80 6.58 2.68
CA GLY A 203 -5.56 5.35 2.89
C GLY A 203 -5.27 4.73 4.26
N SER A 204 -6.31 4.55 5.07
CA SER A 204 -6.16 4.11 6.46
C SER A 204 -6.10 2.59 6.63
N ILE A 205 -5.46 2.16 7.71
CA ILE A 205 -5.41 0.76 8.15
C ILE A 205 -6.85 0.23 8.33
N GLY A 206 -7.66 0.95 9.09
CA GLY A 206 -9.03 0.57 9.40
C GLY A 206 -9.93 0.52 8.17
N GLY A 207 -9.81 1.50 7.28
CA GLY A 207 -10.56 1.52 6.02
C GLY A 207 -10.21 0.32 5.14
N ASN A 208 -8.92 0.00 5.00
CA ASN A 208 -8.48 -1.15 4.22
C ASN A 208 -9.01 -2.49 4.78
N LEU A 209 -8.89 -2.68 6.09
CA LEU A 209 -9.36 -3.90 6.75
C LEU A 209 -10.89 -4.00 6.79
N ALA A 210 -11.60 -2.89 6.91
CA ALA A 210 -13.06 -2.88 6.82
C ALA A 210 -13.56 -3.29 5.44
N LEU A 211 -12.88 -2.88 4.37
CA LEU A 211 -13.17 -3.34 3.00
C LEU A 211 -12.89 -4.84 2.85
N ALA A 212 -11.76 -5.32 3.40
CA ALA A 212 -11.40 -6.74 3.34
C ALA A 212 -12.47 -7.61 4.02
N LYS A 213 -12.94 -7.19 5.20
CA LYS A 213 -13.98 -7.87 5.98
C LYS A 213 -15.36 -7.82 5.28
N SER A 214 -15.77 -6.66 4.78
CA SER A 214 -17.19 -6.40 4.47
C SER A 214 -17.52 -6.44 2.97
N LYS A 215 -16.52 -6.27 2.10
CA LYS A 215 -16.71 -6.13 0.64
C LYS A 215 -16.01 -7.21 -0.16
N GLY A 216 -15.23 -8.11 0.45
CA GLY A 216 -14.45 -9.08 -0.29
C GLY A 216 -13.24 -8.48 -1.01
N PHE A 217 -12.74 -7.34 -0.50
CA PHE A 217 -11.61 -6.64 -1.09
C PHE A 217 -10.33 -7.47 -0.94
N VAL A 218 -9.61 -7.68 -2.05
CA VAL A 218 -8.30 -8.38 -2.05
C VAL A 218 -7.25 -7.48 -1.41
N SER A 219 -7.16 -7.58 -0.07
CA SER A 219 -6.26 -6.78 0.74
C SER A 219 -4.92 -7.49 0.98
N ASP A 220 -3.84 -6.82 0.59
CA ASP A 220 -2.47 -7.20 1.00
C ASP A 220 -2.26 -7.02 2.50
N LEU A 221 -2.79 -5.94 3.09
CA LEU A 221 -2.63 -5.63 4.51
C LEU A 221 -3.31 -6.67 5.40
N ALA A 222 -4.51 -7.13 5.04
CA ALA A 222 -5.23 -8.17 5.76
C ALA A 222 -4.44 -9.48 5.76
N THR A 223 -3.89 -9.89 4.61
CA THR A 223 -3.07 -11.10 4.50
C THR A 223 -1.78 -10.99 5.33
N VAL A 224 -1.06 -9.87 5.23
CA VAL A 224 0.16 -9.59 6.00
C VAL A 224 -0.11 -9.67 7.50
N LEU A 225 -1.17 -9.02 7.98
CA LEU A 225 -1.51 -9.03 9.40
C LEU A 225 -2.05 -10.39 9.87
N LEU A 226 -2.76 -11.12 9.01
CA LEU A 226 -3.22 -12.48 9.32
C LEU A 226 -2.05 -13.45 9.49
N GLY A 227 -1.07 -13.42 8.59
CA GLY A 227 0.15 -14.25 8.70
C GLY A 227 1.05 -13.88 9.88
N ALA A 228 0.96 -12.64 10.34
CA ALA A 228 1.66 -12.11 11.51
C ALA A 228 0.99 -12.45 12.85
N ASN A 229 -0.14 -13.17 12.83
CA ASN A 229 -0.98 -13.39 14.01
C ASN A 229 -1.34 -12.09 14.74
N ALA A 230 -1.55 -11.01 13.97
CA ALA A 230 -1.97 -9.73 14.52
C ALA A 230 -3.37 -9.84 15.12
N THR A 231 -3.68 -8.89 16.00
CA THR A 231 -4.98 -8.79 16.67
C THR A 231 -5.62 -7.44 16.38
N VAL A 232 -6.94 -7.39 16.46
CA VAL A 232 -7.75 -6.19 16.24
C VAL A 232 -8.47 -5.85 17.53
N THR A 233 -8.37 -4.59 17.96
CA THR A 233 -9.16 -4.07 19.06
C THR A 233 -10.42 -3.43 18.49
N LEU A 234 -11.58 -4.01 18.81
CA LEU A 234 -12.89 -3.47 18.50
C LEU A 234 -13.42 -2.71 19.71
N GLN A 235 -14.06 -1.57 19.44
CA GLN A 235 -14.62 -0.70 20.47
C GLN A 235 -16.10 -0.46 20.14
N SER A 236 -16.95 -0.65 21.14
CA SER A 236 -18.32 -0.13 21.18
C SER A 236 -18.38 1.10 22.09
N LYS A 237 -19.54 1.73 22.24
CA LYS A 237 -19.71 2.89 23.13
C LYS A 237 -19.26 2.62 24.57
N GLU A 238 -19.45 1.39 25.07
CA GLU A 238 -19.21 1.06 26.48
C GLU A 238 -18.03 0.10 26.69
N LYS A 239 -17.75 -0.78 25.72
CA LYS A 239 -16.81 -1.91 25.90
C LYS A 239 -15.79 -1.97 24.77
N SER A 240 -14.61 -2.44 25.13
CA SER A 240 -13.54 -2.80 24.19
C SER A 240 -13.30 -4.30 24.26
N ARG A 241 -13.00 -4.92 23.13
CA ARG A 241 -12.55 -6.31 23.06
C ARG A 241 -11.45 -6.48 22.02
N LYS A 242 -10.54 -7.41 22.29
CA LYS A 242 -9.44 -7.76 21.40
C LYS A 242 -9.71 -9.13 20.80
N ILE A 243 -9.66 -9.23 19.48
CA ILE A 243 -9.91 -10.47 18.73
C ILE A 243 -8.76 -10.75 17.77
N SER A 244 -8.63 -12.00 17.31
CA SER A 244 -7.63 -12.35 16.29
C SER A 244 -7.98 -11.73 14.93
N MET A 245 -6.97 -11.50 14.09
CA MET A 245 -7.22 -11.09 12.70
C MET A 245 -8.07 -12.12 11.94
N GLU A 246 -7.92 -13.41 12.25
CA GLU A 246 -8.75 -14.46 11.64
C GLU A 246 -10.23 -14.29 11.99
N GLU A 247 -10.56 -14.14 13.27
CA GLU A 247 -11.94 -13.94 13.74
C GLU A 247 -12.53 -12.65 13.17
N PHE A 248 -11.73 -11.58 13.15
CA PHE A 248 -12.13 -10.29 12.60
C PHE A 248 -12.55 -10.40 11.13
N LEU A 249 -11.75 -11.08 10.30
CA LEU A 249 -12.02 -11.28 8.87
C LEU A 249 -13.16 -12.28 8.63
N ALA A 250 -13.33 -13.28 9.51
CA ALA A 250 -14.37 -14.31 9.37
C ALA A 250 -15.79 -13.81 9.62
N THR A 251 -15.94 -12.74 10.40
CA THR A 251 -17.23 -12.17 10.76
C THR A 251 -17.50 -10.99 9.83
N PRO A 252 -18.45 -11.00 8.89
CA PRO A 252 -18.72 -9.82 8.04
C PRO A 252 -19.49 -8.71 8.76
N GLU A 253 -20.25 -9.03 9.79
CA GLU A 253 -21.10 -8.09 10.53
C GLU A 253 -20.31 -7.16 11.46
N TRP A 254 -20.85 -5.95 11.65
CA TRP A 254 -20.37 -4.95 12.60
C TRP A 254 -21.41 -4.79 13.72
N ASN A 255 -21.07 -5.20 14.94
CA ASN A 255 -21.97 -5.22 16.10
C ASN A 255 -22.07 -3.85 16.79
N GLN A 256 -22.31 -2.77 16.01
CA GLN A 256 -22.18 -1.37 16.47
C GLN A 256 -20.79 -1.05 17.06
N GLU A 257 -19.78 -1.78 16.60
CA GLU A 257 -18.39 -1.59 16.97
C GLU A 257 -17.65 -0.86 15.86
N ILE A 258 -16.55 -0.20 16.22
CA ILE A 258 -15.57 0.29 15.27
C ILE A 258 -14.21 -0.33 15.55
N MET A 259 -13.36 -0.39 14.54
CA MET A 259 -11.95 -0.77 14.73
C MET A 259 -11.22 0.37 15.42
N ARG A 260 -10.67 0.12 16.62
CA ARG A 260 -9.85 1.10 17.34
C ARG A 260 -8.40 1.06 16.90
N SER A 261 -7.82 -0.13 16.86
CA SER A 261 -6.39 -0.34 16.57
C SER A 261 -6.11 -1.76 16.10
N ILE A 262 -4.93 -1.94 15.52
CA ILE A 262 -4.30 -3.24 15.32
C ILE A 262 -3.13 -3.39 16.29
N THR A 263 -2.83 -4.61 16.73
CA THR A 263 -1.61 -4.93 17.47
C THR A 263 -0.82 -5.99 16.71
N VAL A 264 0.43 -5.68 16.39
CA VAL A 264 1.37 -6.54 15.67
C VAL A 264 2.39 -7.09 16.69
N PRO A 265 2.41 -8.41 16.95
CA PRO A 265 3.36 -9.00 17.89
C PRO A 265 4.79 -8.96 17.34
N PHE A 266 5.78 -8.87 18.22
CA PHE A 266 7.19 -9.07 17.89
C PHE A 266 7.52 -10.56 17.90
N LEU A 267 8.56 -10.94 17.16
CA LEU A 267 8.98 -12.32 17.01
C LEU A 267 10.11 -12.67 17.97
N ASP A 268 10.13 -13.93 18.39
CA ASP A 268 11.29 -14.58 19.00
C ASP A 268 12.33 -14.95 17.91
N ASP A 269 13.59 -15.18 18.31
CA ASP A 269 14.71 -15.35 17.38
C ASP A 269 14.63 -16.60 16.49
N ASP A 270 13.93 -17.63 16.95
CA ASP A 270 13.69 -18.90 16.26
C ASP A 270 12.51 -18.84 15.29
N GLN A 271 11.82 -17.70 15.22
CA GLN A 271 10.70 -17.49 14.33
C GLN A 271 11.13 -16.83 13.02
N THR A 272 10.53 -17.28 11.93
CA THR A 272 10.73 -16.73 10.59
C THR A 272 9.40 -16.33 9.99
N TYR A 273 9.27 -15.04 9.68
CA TYR A 273 8.15 -14.51 8.91
C TYR A 273 8.60 -14.06 7.53
N ASN A 274 7.86 -14.46 6.50
CA ASN A 274 8.01 -13.92 5.14
C ASN A 274 6.65 -13.64 4.51
N SER A 275 6.62 -12.68 3.59
CA SER A 275 5.41 -12.37 2.83
C SER A 275 5.70 -12.30 1.32
N TYR A 276 4.68 -12.59 0.53
CA TYR A 276 4.78 -12.74 -0.92
C TYR A 276 3.60 -12.10 -1.62
N LYS A 277 3.85 -11.46 -2.76
CA LYS A 277 2.81 -10.89 -3.62
C LYS A 277 3.20 -11.05 -5.08
N THR A 278 2.26 -11.52 -5.88
CA THR A 278 2.34 -11.45 -7.34
C THR A 278 1.14 -10.69 -7.86
N ALA A 279 1.38 -9.73 -8.75
CA ALA A 279 0.37 -8.87 -9.36
C ALA A 279 0.73 -8.66 -10.84
N ILE A 280 -0.16 -8.01 -11.61
CA ILE A 280 0.07 -7.74 -13.04
C ILE A 280 1.25 -6.78 -13.24
N ARG A 281 1.50 -5.91 -12.25
CA ARG A 281 2.65 -5.01 -12.17
C ARG A 281 3.13 -4.90 -10.72
N PRO A 282 4.39 -4.51 -10.45
CA PRO A 282 4.98 -4.59 -9.10
C PRO A 282 4.27 -3.73 -8.04
N VAL A 283 3.74 -2.58 -8.44
CA VAL A 283 3.10 -1.54 -7.62
C VAL A 283 1.81 -1.05 -8.27
N ASN A 284 0.94 -0.38 -7.51
CA ASN A 284 -0.33 0.16 -7.98
C ASN A 284 -1.22 -0.89 -8.67
N SER A 285 -1.25 -2.12 -8.12
CA SER A 285 -2.02 -3.25 -8.67
C SER A 285 -2.44 -4.19 -7.54
N HIS A 286 -3.70 -4.66 -7.61
CA HIS A 286 -4.20 -5.73 -6.75
C HIS A 286 -3.40 -7.02 -6.96
N ALA A 287 -3.21 -7.78 -5.88
CA ALA A 287 -2.59 -9.07 -5.94
C ALA A 287 -3.44 -10.05 -6.77
N LEU A 288 -2.77 -10.85 -7.60
CA LEU A 288 -3.36 -12.07 -8.15
C LEU A 288 -3.48 -13.14 -7.06
N ILE A 289 -2.40 -13.27 -6.27
CA ILE A 289 -2.32 -13.99 -5.00
C ILE A 289 -1.31 -13.23 -4.13
N ASN A 290 -1.62 -13.11 -2.84
CA ASN A 290 -0.67 -12.68 -1.82
C ASN A 290 -0.64 -13.70 -0.68
N ALA A 291 0.43 -13.71 0.08
CA ALA A 291 0.64 -14.64 1.18
C ALA A 291 1.53 -14.05 2.27
N ALA A 292 1.38 -14.54 3.48
CA ALA A 292 2.21 -14.20 4.63
C ALA A 292 2.29 -15.40 5.56
N PHE A 293 3.51 -15.83 5.86
CA PHE A 293 3.75 -17.07 6.59
C PHE A 293 4.68 -16.83 7.76
N LEU A 294 4.41 -17.54 8.86
CA LEU A 294 5.19 -17.55 10.08
C LEU A 294 5.43 -19.01 10.47
N ALA A 295 6.63 -19.34 10.92
CA ALA A 295 6.94 -20.63 11.52
C ALA A 295 8.09 -20.48 12.52
N THR A 296 8.09 -21.32 13.55
CA THR A 296 9.19 -21.49 14.48
C THR A 296 10.03 -22.69 14.05
N VAL A 297 11.36 -22.57 14.06
CA VAL A 297 12.26 -23.68 13.73
C VAL A 297 13.33 -23.84 14.81
N LYS A 298 13.24 -24.95 15.56
CA LYS A 298 14.25 -25.34 16.56
C LYS A 298 15.06 -26.52 16.06
N GLY A 299 16.33 -26.27 15.73
CA GLY A 299 17.21 -27.25 15.10
C GLY A 299 16.73 -27.60 13.68
N LYS A 300 15.93 -28.67 13.55
CA LYS A 300 15.25 -29.05 12.30
C LYS A 300 13.75 -29.23 12.45
N VAL A 301 13.20 -29.04 13.65
CA VAL A 301 11.78 -29.30 13.91
C VAL A 301 11.00 -28.00 13.72
N ILE A 302 9.91 -28.10 12.95
CA ILE A 302 9.00 -27.01 12.64
C ILE A 302 7.86 -27.00 13.68
N SER A 303 7.52 -25.83 14.21
CA SER A 303 6.33 -25.63 15.06
C SER A 303 5.68 -24.26 14.81
N ASP A 304 4.51 -24.05 15.40
CA ASP A 304 3.78 -22.76 15.42
C ASP A 304 3.60 -22.15 14.03
N VAL A 305 3.17 -22.98 13.09
CA VAL A 305 3.07 -22.60 11.67
C VAL A 305 1.78 -21.83 11.41
N THR A 306 1.90 -20.68 10.77
CA THR A 306 0.78 -19.88 10.24
C THR A 306 0.98 -19.69 8.75
N LEU A 307 0.00 -20.14 7.94
CA LEU A 307 0.06 -20.05 6.48
C LEU A 307 -1.11 -19.24 5.93
N ALA A 308 -0.97 -17.91 5.84
CA ALA A 308 -2.04 -17.03 5.33
C ALA A 308 -1.94 -16.81 3.81
N PHE A 309 -3.09 -16.90 3.13
CA PHE A 309 -3.25 -16.62 1.70
C PHE A 309 -4.40 -15.65 1.46
N GLY A 310 -4.21 -14.69 0.57
CA GLY A 310 -5.28 -13.82 0.07
C GLY A 310 -5.35 -13.80 -1.45
N GLY A 311 -6.49 -13.34 -1.96
CA GLY A 311 -6.82 -13.40 -3.38
C GLY A 311 -7.09 -14.83 -3.88
N VAL A 312 -7.34 -15.80 -3.00
CA VAL A 312 -7.70 -17.18 -3.38
C VAL A 312 -9.20 -17.36 -3.61
N GLN A 313 -10.04 -16.54 -2.99
CA GLN A 313 -11.49 -16.54 -3.19
C GLN A 313 -11.91 -15.56 -4.31
N GLU A 314 -13.19 -15.56 -4.70
CA GLU A 314 -13.70 -14.58 -5.67
C GLU A 314 -13.67 -13.17 -5.06
N ALA A 315 -13.10 -12.21 -5.78
CA ALA A 315 -13.01 -10.83 -5.31
C ALA A 315 -14.40 -10.18 -5.29
N ASP A 316 -14.55 -9.16 -4.43
CA ASP A 316 -15.74 -8.30 -4.36
C ASP A 316 -17.04 -9.02 -3.96
N GLN A 317 -16.91 -10.16 -3.27
CA GLN A 317 -18.01 -10.94 -2.71
C GLN A 317 -17.98 -10.92 -1.18
N VAL A 318 -19.13 -10.74 -0.53
CA VAL A 318 -19.24 -10.78 0.93
C VAL A 318 -18.76 -12.14 1.44
N GLY A 319 -17.89 -12.13 2.46
CA GLY A 319 -17.26 -13.34 2.99
C GLY A 319 -15.97 -13.76 2.29
N SER A 320 -15.62 -13.15 1.14
CA SER A 320 -14.30 -13.33 0.53
C SER A 320 -13.22 -12.66 1.39
N ARG A 321 -12.17 -13.40 1.75
CA ARG A 321 -11.16 -12.93 2.70
C ARG A 321 -9.82 -13.63 2.54
N ALA A 322 -8.81 -13.13 3.25
CA ALA A 322 -7.61 -13.90 3.50
C ALA A 322 -7.93 -15.08 4.43
N VAL A 323 -7.34 -16.24 4.14
CA VAL A 323 -7.61 -17.53 4.82
C VAL A 323 -6.31 -18.20 5.26
N LEU A 324 -6.41 -19.08 6.26
CA LEU A 324 -5.31 -19.88 6.76
C LEU A 324 -5.36 -21.30 6.17
N ALA A 325 -4.21 -21.83 5.74
CA ALA A 325 -4.04 -23.24 5.38
C ALA A 325 -3.76 -24.08 6.65
N LYS A 326 -4.82 -24.27 7.47
CA LYS A 326 -4.74 -24.90 8.79
C LYS A 326 -4.32 -26.36 8.73
N LYS A 327 -4.83 -27.16 7.78
CA LYS A 327 -4.47 -28.57 7.65
C LYS A 327 -2.99 -28.73 7.30
N THR A 328 -2.49 -27.89 6.41
CA THR A 328 -1.07 -27.87 6.05
C THR A 328 -0.20 -27.45 7.23
N ALA A 329 -0.61 -26.44 8.00
CA ALA A 329 0.10 -26.00 9.20
C ALA A 329 0.11 -27.08 10.30
N GLU A 330 -1.03 -27.72 10.56
CA GLU A 330 -1.16 -28.84 11.50
C GLU A 330 -0.27 -30.02 11.11
N PHE A 331 -0.20 -30.35 9.82
CA PHE A 331 0.69 -31.41 9.35
C PHE A 331 2.16 -31.10 9.62
N LEU A 332 2.59 -29.84 9.45
CA LEU A 332 3.98 -29.41 9.64
C LEU A 332 4.41 -29.35 11.11
N ASN A 333 3.47 -29.18 12.04
CA ASN A 333 3.79 -29.11 13.47
C ASN A 333 4.44 -30.41 13.95
N GLY A 334 5.65 -30.28 14.52
CA GLY A 334 6.47 -31.40 14.97
C GLY A 334 7.20 -32.15 13.86
N LYS A 335 7.10 -31.69 12.60
CA LYS A 335 7.83 -32.31 11.47
C LYS A 335 9.23 -31.76 11.35
N GLU A 336 10.12 -32.60 10.83
CA GLU A 336 11.45 -32.17 10.44
C GLU A 336 11.43 -31.42 9.10
N LEU A 337 12.30 -30.44 8.97
CA LEU A 337 12.54 -29.67 7.76
C LEU A 337 13.34 -30.52 6.75
N ASN A 338 12.62 -31.31 5.95
CA ASN A 338 13.19 -32.18 4.93
C ASN A 338 12.32 -32.23 3.65
N SER A 339 12.87 -32.82 2.59
CA SER A 339 12.22 -32.87 1.26
C SER A 339 10.93 -33.69 1.24
N ASP A 340 10.81 -34.71 2.08
CA ASP A 340 9.63 -35.58 2.10
C ASP A 340 8.44 -34.87 2.75
N ASN A 341 8.68 -34.20 3.88
CA ASN A 341 7.68 -33.35 4.53
C ASN A 341 7.30 -32.15 3.65
N LEU A 342 8.21 -31.58 2.87
CA LEU A 342 7.88 -30.56 1.87
C LEU A 342 6.92 -31.07 0.80
N ARG A 343 7.19 -32.25 0.22
CA ARG A 343 6.33 -32.83 -0.83
C ARG A 343 4.93 -33.13 -0.30
N GLU A 344 4.85 -33.70 0.89
CA GLU A 344 3.55 -34.02 1.50
C GLU A 344 2.78 -32.75 1.88
N ALA A 345 3.45 -31.75 2.46
CA ALA A 345 2.83 -30.46 2.75
C ALA A 345 2.31 -29.76 1.48
N LEU A 346 3.06 -29.82 0.37
CA LEU A 346 2.61 -29.29 -0.92
C LEU A 346 1.38 -30.02 -1.46
N LYS A 347 1.27 -31.33 -1.23
CA LYS A 347 0.10 -32.12 -1.64
C LYS A 347 -1.13 -31.67 -0.83
N ILE A 348 -1.01 -31.65 0.50
CA ILE A 348 -2.09 -31.21 1.41
C ILE A 348 -2.53 -29.78 1.06
N LEU A 349 -1.56 -28.87 0.88
CA LEU A 349 -1.83 -27.48 0.50
C LEU A 349 -2.57 -27.36 -0.83
N SER A 350 -2.22 -28.21 -1.80
CA SER A 350 -2.85 -28.17 -3.12
C SER A 350 -4.29 -28.65 -3.12
N GLU A 351 -4.68 -29.48 -2.16
CA GLU A 351 -6.08 -29.89 -1.91
C GLU A 351 -6.81 -28.84 -1.06
N GLU A 352 -6.15 -28.29 -0.03
CA GLU A 352 -6.72 -27.36 0.94
C GLU A 352 -7.04 -25.98 0.34
N ILE A 353 -6.10 -25.39 -0.41
CA ILE A 353 -6.24 -24.04 -0.96
C ILE A 353 -6.57 -24.12 -2.45
N GLN A 354 -7.87 -24.05 -2.76
CA GLN A 354 -8.38 -23.99 -4.14
C GLN A 354 -8.66 -22.54 -4.55
N VAL A 355 -8.00 -22.06 -5.60
CA VAL A 355 -8.26 -20.73 -6.15
C VAL A 355 -9.57 -20.71 -6.92
N ALA A 356 -10.45 -19.75 -6.56
CA ALA A 356 -11.73 -19.48 -7.20
C ALA A 356 -11.64 -18.41 -8.32
N GLY A 357 -12.72 -18.31 -9.09
CA GLY A 357 -12.83 -17.43 -10.25
C GLY A 357 -12.09 -17.93 -11.49
N SER A 358 -12.51 -17.48 -12.68
CA SER A 358 -11.96 -17.95 -13.97
C SER A 358 -10.67 -17.23 -14.39
N TYR A 359 -10.50 -15.96 -13.99
CA TYR A 359 -9.37 -15.15 -14.44
C TYR A 359 -8.02 -15.71 -13.95
N LYS A 360 -7.19 -16.15 -14.92
CA LYS A 360 -5.84 -16.69 -14.71
C LYS A 360 -5.77 -17.76 -13.60
N ARG A 361 -6.83 -18.55 -13.43
CA ARG A 361 -7.00 -19.49 -12.32
C ARG A 361 -5.82 -20.45 -12.15
N GLU A 362 -5.37 -21.09 -13.24
CA GLU A 362 -4.28 -22.06 -13.20
C GLU A 362 -2.95 -21.44 -12.74
N SER A 363 -2.60 -20.27 -13.27
CA SER A 363 -1.39 -19.55 -12.86
C SER A 363 -1.48 -19.10 -11.41
N ARG A 364 -2.66 -18.64 -10.96
CA ARG A 364 -2.91 -18.28 -9.56
C ARG A 364 -2.78 -19.49 -8.63
N GLN A 365 -3.30 -20.65 -9.02
CA GLN A 365 -3.16 -21.89 -8.26
C GLN A 365 -1.68 -22.28 -8.08
N LYS A 366 -0.87 -22.16 -9.14
CA LYS A 366 0.58 -22.45 -9.09
C LYS A 366 1.34 -21.50 -8.15
N LEU A 367 0.87 -20.26 -7.96
CA LEU A 367 1.49 -19.30 -7.04
C LEU A 367 1.36 -19.73 -5.57
N VAL A 368 0.27 -20.41 -5.19
CA VAL A 368 0.07 -20.93 -3.82
C VAL A 368 1.22 -21.86 -3.43
N ALA A 369 1.48 -22.87 -4.26
CA ALA A 369 2.60 -23.80 -4.06
C ALA A 369 3.96 -23.10 -4.16
N SER A 370 4.11 -22.15 -5.09
CA SER A 370 5.38 -21.44 -5.30
C SER A 370 5.77 -20.56 -4.10
N PHE A 371 4.82 -19.86 -3.48
CA PHE A 371 5.06 -19.07 -2.28
C PHE A 371 5.41 -19.96 -1.10
N PHE A 372 4.67 -21.05 -0.88
CA PHE A 372 4.99 -21.99 0.18
C PHE A 372 6.38 -22.62 0.00
N TYR A 373 6.74 -23.01 -1.22
CA TYR A 373 8.08 -23.54 -1.53
C TYR A 373 9.18 -22.54 -1.19
N LYS A 374 9.04 -21.27 -1.59
CA LYS A 374 10.01 -20.20 -1.26
C LYS A 374 10.16 -20.01 0.25
N PHE A 375 9.06 -20.10 0.98
CA PHE A 375 9.07 -19.99 2.44
C PHE A 375 9.76 -21.18 3.09
N PHE A 376 9.41 -22.40 2.71
CA PHE A 376 10.02 -23.61 3.25
C PHE A 376 11.54 -23.62 3.03
N LEU A 377 12.01 -23.15 1.87
CA LEU A 377 13.45 -22.97 1.62
C LEU A 377 14.08 -21.95 2.58
N SER A 378 13.38 -20.86 2.91
CA SER A 378 13.91 -19.83 3.80
C SER A 378 14.05 -20.25 5.27
N LEU A 379 13.47 -21.39 5.66
CA LEU A 379 13.53 -21.95 7.01
C LEU A 379 14.87 -22.65 7.34
N ALA A 380 15.75 -22.84 6.35
CA ALA A 380 17.07 -23.43 6.53
C ALA A 380 18.14 -22.76 5.65
N PRO A 381 19.42 -23.04 5.89
CA PRO A 381 20.49 -22.72 4.96
C PRO A 381 20.17 -23.26 3.55
N ILE A 382 20.13 -22.34 2.58
CA ILE A 382 19.68 -22.65 1.22
C ILE A 382 20.87 -23.18 0.40
N PRO A 383 20.73 -24.36 -0.25
CA PRO A 383 21.76 -24.88 -1.14
C PRO A 383 22.11 -23.89 -2.25
N ASP A 384 23.37 -23.84 -2.68
CA ASP A 384 23.86 -22.88 -3.68
C ASP A 384 23.01 -22.83 -4.96
N ARG A 385 22.63 -24.00 -5.48
CA ARG A 385 21.80 -24.13 -6.68
C ARG A 385 20.40 -23.52 -6.55
N LEU A 386 19.93 -23.24 -5.33
CA LEU A 386 18.60 -22.70 -5.02
C LEU A 386 18.64 -21.28 -4.43
N LYS A 387 19.82 -20.69 -4.25
CA LYS A 387 20.00 -19.37 -3.60
C LYS A 387 19.20 -18.24 -4.25
N SER A 388 18.89 -18.33 -5.54
CA SER A 388 18.11 -17.32 -6.26
C SER A 388 16.60 -17.42 -6.02
N ALA A 389 16.09 -18.56 -5.57
CA ALA A 389 14.64 -18.78 -5.40
C ALA A 389 13.95 -17.82 -4.40
N PRO A 390 14.48 -17.55 -3.20
CA PRO A 390 13.85 -16.65 -2.23
C PRO A 390 14.12 -15.17 -2.52
N VAL A 391 14.95 -14.83 -3.52
CA VAL A 391 15.31 -13.44 -3.81
C VAL A 391 14.05 -12.64 -4.17
N ASP A 392 13.83 -11.54 -3.45
CA ASP A 392 12.78 -10.59 -3.78
C ASP A 392 13.28 -9.57 -4.80
N LEU A 393 12.86 -9.77 -6.05
CA LEU A 393 13.20 -8.89 -7.17
C LEU A 393 12.69 -7.46 -7.00
N PHE A 394 11.66 -7.24 -6.18
CA PHE A 394 11.21 -5.88 -5.86
C PHE A 394 12.25 -5.12 -5.04
N LYS A 395 12.93 -5.81 -4.12
CA LYS A 395 13.99 -5.26 -3.27
C LYS A 395 15.32 -5.12 -3.98
N THR A 396 15.67 -6.07 -4.85
CA THR A 396 16.98 -6.10 -5.50
C THR A 396 17.05 -5.32 -6.81
N ARG A 397 15.97 -4.62 -7.22
CA ARG A 397 15.97 -3.83 -8.45
C ARG A 397 16.87 -2.61 -8.28
N PRO A 398 17.92 -2.43 -9.11
CA PRO A 398 18.74 -1.22 -9.06
C PRO A 398 17.97 0.00 -9.55
N THR A 399 18.43 1.18 -9.14
CA THR A 399 17.98 2.47 -9.67
C THR A 399 18.20 2.53 -11.18
N ASN A 400 17.27 3.15 -11.92
CA ASN A 400 17.40 3.25 -13.38
C ASN A 400 18.64 4.05 -13.78
N LYS A 401 19.38 3.54 -14.77
CA LYS A 401 20.50 4.21 -15.45
C LYS A 401 20.17 4.35 -16.94
N SER A 402 20.60 5.43 -17.58
CA SER A 402 20.33 5.65 -19.00
C SER A 402 21.50 6.38 -19.70
N THR A 403 21.68 6.13 -20.99
CA THR A 403 22.69 6.81 -21.81
C THR A 403 22.05 7.22 -23.14
N GLN A 404 22.36 8.43 -23.60
CA GLN A 404 21.81 9.01 -24.83
C GLN A 404 22.97 9.46 -25.72
N GLN A 405 23.01 8.98 -26.96
CA GLN A 405 24.07 9.32 -27.92
C GLN A 405 23.43 9.89 -29.19
N PHE A 406 23.82 11.11 -29.55
CA PHE A 406 23.36 11.79 -30.77
C PHE A 406 24.46 12.74 -31.28
N THR A 407 24.41 13.10 -32.56
CA THR A 407 25.34 14.05 -33.18
C THR A 407 24.70 15.43 -33.25
N SER A 408 25.43 16.47 -32.80
CA SER A 408 25.07 17.86 -33.04
C SER A 408 26.21 18.58 -33.75
N SER A 409 25.89 19.44 -34.71
CA SER A 409 26.83 20.28 -35.47
C SER A 409 26.30 21.71 -35.48
N GLU A 410 27.17 22.69 -35.19
CA GLU A 410 26.81 24.10 -35.25
C GLU A 410 26.43 24.57 -36.66
N GLU A 411 26.97 23.90 -37.70
CA GLU A 411 26.68 24.19 -39.10
C GLU A 411 25.22 23.96 -39.48
N LEU A 412 24.55 23.01 -38.80
CA LEU A 412 23.15 22.66 -39.03
C LEU A 412 22.22 23.26 -37.98
N ALA A 413 22.69 24.23 -37.19
CA ALA A 413 21.87 24.89 -36.19
C ALA A 413 20.74 25.72 -36.84
N PRO A 414 19.49 25.68 -36.31
CA PRO A 414 19.04 24.97 -35.11
C PRO A 414 18.51 23.54 -35.35
N VAL A 415 18.53 23.05 -36.59
CA VAL A 415 17.83 21.83 -37.03
C VAL A 415 18.24 20.57 -36.25
N ASN A 416 19.53 20.42 -35.96
CA ASN A 416 20.05 19.28 -35.19
C ASN A 416 20.41 19.61 -33.73
N LYS A 417 20.02 20.80 -33.23
CA LYS A 417 20.19 21.13 -31.82
C LYS A 417 19.10 20.46 -30.99
N PRO A 418 19.41 19.87 -29.82
CA PRO A 418 18.41 19.28 -28.92
C PRO A 418 17.63 20.39 -28.18
N VAL A 419 16.82 21.13 -28.91
CA VAL A 419 16.04 22.24 -28.37
C VAL A 419 14.89 21.68 -27.52
N PRO A 420 14.74 22.14 -26.25
CA PRO A 420 13.59 21.74 -25.43
C PRO A 420 12.27 22.10 -26.11
N LYS A 421 11.23 21.31 -25.86
CA LYS A 421 9.87 21.62 -26.34
C LYS A 421 9.47 23.01 -25.84
N THR A 422 9.05 23.89 -26.75
CA THR A 422 8.70 25.29 -26.45
C THR A 422 7.60 25.41 -25.40
N THR A 423 6.63 24.48 -25.39
CA THR A 423 5.56 24.44 -24.38
C THR A 423 5.99 23.76 -23.07
N GLY A 424 7.22 23.28 -22.95
CA GLY A 424 7.71 22.54 -21.78
C GLY A 424 7.51 23.28 -20.46
N PRO A 425 7.94 24.55 -20.34
CA PRO A 425 7.73 25.35 -19.13
C PRO A 425 6.24 25.52 -18.77
N ALA A 426 5.37 25.80 -19.74
CA ALA A 426 3.93 25.94 -19.51
C ALA A 426 3.27 24.64 -19.02
N LEU A 427 3.74 23.49 -19.52
CA LEU A 427 3.29 22.18 -19.03
C LEU A 427 3.78 21.89 -17.62
N ALA A 428 4.97 22.36 -17.25
CA ALA A 428 5.55 22.16 -15.92
C ALA A 428 4.93 23.08 -14.86
N SER A 429 4.57 24.30 -15.22
CA SER A 429 3.90 25.26 -14.32
C SER A 429 2.39 25.04 -14.19
N GLY A 430 1.79 24.27 -15.11
CA GLY A 430 0.33 24.16 -15.21
C GLY A 430 -0.33 25.35 -15.90
N SER A 431 0.42 26.23 -16.55
CA SER A 431 -0.13 27.37 -17.31
C SER A 431 -0.46 27.02 -18.77
N GLY A 432 -0.17 25.79 -19.21
CA GLY A 432 -0.64 25.28 -20.50
C GLY A 432 -2.13 24.96 -20.44
N VAL A 433 -2.92 25.58 -21.31
CA VAL A 433 -4.38 25.45 -21.34
C VAL A 433 -4.79 24.28 -22.24
N PHE A 434 -5.58 23.36 -21.69
CA PHE A 434 -6.25 22.28 -22.41
C PHE A 434 -7.76 22.57 -22.53
N ILE A 435 -8.48 21.74 -23.28
CA ILE A 435 -9.90 21.97 -23.61
C ILE A 435 -10.76 22.14 -22.36
N ASP A 436 -10.53 21.35 -21.32
CA ASP A 436 -11.32 21.36 -20.08
C ASP A 436 -10.87 22.44 -19.08
N ASP A 437 -9.73 23.11 -19.33
CA ASP A 437 -9.25 24.24 -18.51
C ASP A 437 -9.93 25.56 -18.93
N LEU A 438 -10.69 25.56 -20.03
CA LEU A 438 -11.43 26.73 -20.49
C LEU A 438 -12.58 27.03 -19.51
N PRO A 439 -12.80 28.30 -19.15
CA PRO A 439 -13.83 28.66 -18.19
C PRO A 439 -15.22 28.26 -18.70
N ALA A 440 -15.96 27.53 -17.86
CA ALA A 440 -17.36 27.24 -18.09
C ALA A 440 -18.18 28.52 -17.87
N GLY A 441 -18.55 29.22 -18.95
CA GLY A 441 -19.54 30.30 -18.94
C GLY A 441 -20.96 29.73 -18.88
N ASP A 442 -21.86 30.23 -19.72
CA ASP A 442 -23.23 29.71 -19.89
C ASP A 442 -23.25 28.39 -20.70
N CYS A 443 -22.46 27.41 -20.29
CA CYS A 443 -22.34 26.11 -20.92
C CYS A 443 -23.29 25.09 -20.28
N VAL A 444 -23.78 24.14 -21.07
CA VAL A 444 -24.48 22.95 -20.57
C VAL A 444 -23.55 21.74 -20.59
N PHE A 445 -23.78 20.79 -19.68
CA PHE A 445 -23.02 19.54 -19.61
C PHE A 445 -23.80 18.40 -20.27
N GLY A 446 -23.13 17.65 -21.15
CA GLY A 446 -23.67 16.45 -21.79
C GLY A 446 -23.05 15.17 -21.23
N ALA A 447 -23.87 14.14 -21.02
CA ALA A 447 -23.41 12.80 -20.68
C ALA A 447 -23.96 11.79 -21.70
N LEU A 448 -23.10 10.87 -22.16
CA LEU A 448 -23.50 9.82 -23.10
C LEU A 448 -24.15 8.66 -22.33
N VAL A 449 -25.33 8.23 -22.79
CA VAL A 449 -25.94 6.95 -22.39
C VAL A 449 -25.48 5.90 -23.39
N THR A 450 -24.68 4.93 -22.93
CA THR A 450 -24.10 3.89 -23.78
C THR A 450 -24.86 2.58 -23.63
N SER A 451 -24.77 1.71 -24.65
CA SER A 451 -25.37 0.38 -24.58
C SER A 451 -24.74 -0.45 -23.44
N SER A 452 -25.58 -1.03 -22.58
CA SER A 452 -25.16 -2.00 -21.56
C SER A 452 -25.02 -3.42 -22.12
N CYS A 453 -25.36 -3.62 -23.40
CA CYS A 453 -25.40 -4.92 -24.05
C CYS A 453 -24.47 -4.92 -25.27
N ALA A 454 -23.73 -6.01 -25.48
CA ALA A 454 -22.94 -6.19 -26.69
C ALA A 454 -23.81 -6.27 -27.95
N ARG A 455 -25.00 -6.87 -27.84
CA ARG A 455 -25.99 -6.97 -28.91
C ARG A 455 -27.40 -7.06 -28.32
N ALA A 456 -28.23 -6.04 -28.58
CA ALA A 456 -29.65 -6.01 -28.22
C ALA A 456 -30.42 -5.14 -29.22
N LYS A 457 -31.75 -5.29 -29.28
CA LYS A 457 -32.63 -4.31 -29.93
C LYS A 457 -33.03 -3.27 -28.88
N ILE A 458 -33.00 -1.99 -29.25
CA ILE A 458 -33.55 -0.92 -28.42
C ILE A 458 -35.07 -1.00 -28.56
N SER A 459 -35.78 -1.26 -27.46
CA SER A 459 -37.24 -1.40 -27.42
C SER A 459 -37.92 -0.06 -27.14
#